data_AF-A0A2M7J2U6-F1
#
_entry.id   AF-A0A2M7J2U6-F1
#
_cell.length_a   1.000
_cell.length_b   1.000
_cell.length_c   1.000
_cell.angle_alpha   90.00
_cell.angle_beta   90.00
_cell.angle_gamma   90.00
#
_symmetry.space_group_name_H-M   'P 1'
#
loop_
_entity.id
_entity.type
_entity.pdbx_description
1 polymer ?
#
loop_
_entity_poly.entity_id
_entity_poly.type
_entity_poly.pdbx_seq_one_letter_code
_entity_poly.pdbx_strand_id
1 'polypeptide(L)'
;MKGQILDFSVQKNEGVISAADGARYTFSGSEWKGDVQPNRGMWVDFEAQENNAIGVYRALGQAASAPRGNKSKAAATLWGAFLGGLGAHKFYMGSWGWGIVYLLTCWLYIPFITQSMGSNTKHGV
;
A
#
# COMPACT_ATOMS: atom_id res chain seq x y z
N MET A 1 11.53 5.35 -25.95
CA MET A 1 10.55 5.98 -25.02
C MET A 1 10.07 4.91 -24.07
N LYS A 2 9.83 5.24 -22.80
CA LYS A 2 9.40 4.25 -21.81
C LYS A 2 7.93 4.41 -21.46
N GLY A 3 7.25 3.28 -21.27
CA GLY A 3 5.84 3.25 -20.95
C GLY A 3 5.39 1.93 -20.32
N GLN A 4 4.10 1.88 -19.98
CA GLN A 4 3.45 0.72 -19.39
C GLN A 4 2.33 0.23 -20.31
N ILE A 5 2.25 -1.08 -20.52
CA ILE A 5 1.16 -1.70 -21.28
C ILE A 5 -0.14 -1.55 -20.49
N LEU A 6 -1.13 -0.86 -21.06
CA LEU A 6 -2.47 -0.72 -20.50
C LEU A 6 -3.34 -1.92 -20.85
N ASP A 7 -3.29 -2.33 -22.12
CA ASP A 7 -4.04 -3.45 -22.64
C ASP A 7 -3.34 -4.08 -23.85
N PHE A 8 -3.60 -5.36 -24.07
CA PHE A 8 -3.28 -6.07 -25.29
C PHE A 8 -4.44 -7.01 -25.65
N SER A 9 -5.02 -6.81 -26.82
CA SER A 9 -6.05 -7.67 -27.37
C SER A 9 -5.43 -8.67 -28.34
N VAL A 10 -5.38 -9.94 -27.94
CA VAL A 10 -4.88 -11.03 -28.79
C VAL A 10 -5.74 -11.19 -30.05
N GLN A 11 -7.05 -10.91 -29.97
CA GLN A 11 -7.98 -11.02 -31.11
C GLN A 11 -7.65 -10.02 -32.23
N LYS A 12 -7.30 -8.79 -31.85
CA LYS A 12 -6.91 -7.73 -32.81
C LYS A 12 -5.40 -7.70 -33.05
N ASN A 13 -4.64 -8.45 -32.25
CA ASN A 13 -3.19 -8.38 -32.18
C ASN A 13 -2.67 -6.94 -31.99
N GLU A 14 -3.36 -6.18 -31.15
CA GLU A 14 -3.08 -4.77 -30.90
C GLU A 14 -3.01 -4.51 -29.40
N GLY A 15 -2.11 -3.63 -28.99
CA GLY A 15 -2.00 -3.17 -27.61
C GLY A 15 -1.89 -1.66 -27.50
N VAL A 16 -2.09 -1.19 -26.27
CA VAL A 16 -2.02 0.23 -25.91
C VAL A 16 -0.98 0.39 -24.82
N ILE A 17 -0.07 1.34 -25.01
CA ILE A 17 0.99 1.71 -24.06
C ILE A 17 0.70 3.13 -23.56
N SER A 18 0.78 3.32 -22.25
CA SER A 18 0.83 4.64 -21.64
C SER A 18 2.28 5.04 -21.49
N ALA A 19 2.69 6.11 -22.16
CA ALA A 19 4.04 6.65 -22.06
C ALA A 19 4.21 7.52 -20.81
N ALA A 20 5.46 7.80 -20.43
CA ALA A 20 5.79 8.61 -19.27
C ALA A 20 5.38 10.09 -19.40
N ASP A 21 5.15 10.57 -20.62
CA ASP A 21 4.60 11.90 -20.91
C ASP A 21 3.08 11.99 -20.74
N GLY A 22 2.41 10.87 -20.45
CA GLY A 22 0.95 10.77 -20.33
C GLY A 22 0.21 10.50 -21.63
N ALA A 23 0.91 10.51 -22.78
CA ALA A 23 0.33 10.14 -24.07
C ALA A 23 0.13 8.61 -24.18
N ARG A 24 -0.76 8.21 -25.08
CA ARG A 24 -1.06 6.81 -25.35
C ARG A 24 -0.64 6.45 -26.76
N TYR A 25 0.06 5.35 -26.88
CA TYR A 25 0.56 4.83 -28.14
C TYR A 25 -0.02 3.44 -28.40
N THR A 26 -0.52 3.23 -29.61
CA THR A 26 -0.98 1.91 -30.07
C THR A 26 0.18 1.14 -30.70
N PHE A 27 0.27 -0.17 -30.46
CA PHE A 27 1.24 -1.02 -31.14
C PHE A 27 0.57 -2.28 -31.66
N SER A 28 1.05 -2.77 -32.80
CA SER A 28 0.67 -4.10 -33.30
C SER A 28 1.54 -5.17 -32.66
N GLY A 29 1.04 -6.38 -32.52
CA GLY A 29 1.82 -7.53 -32.04
C GLY A 29 3.01 -7.85 -32.94
N SER A 30 3.06 -7.38 -34.20
CA SER A 30 4.25 -7.47 -35.05
C SER A 30 5.42 -6.59 -34.57
N GLU A 31 5.10 -5.50 -33.88
CA GLU A 31 6.09 -4.59 -33.29
C GLU A 31 6.65 -5.14 -31.98
N TRP A 32 6.01 -6.14 -31.39
CA TRP A 32 6.49 -6.80 -30.19
C TRP A 32 7.76 -7.62 -30.48
N LYS A 33 8.85 -7.29 -29.78
CA LYS A 33 10.15 -7.95 -29.91
C LYS A 33 10.50 -8.83 -28.71
N GLY A 34 9.56 -9.02 -27.78
CA GLY A 34 9.73 -9.86 -26.60
C GLY A 34 9.37 -11.33 -26.88
N ASP A 35 10.03 -12.23 -26.16
CA ASP A 35 9.75 -13.67 -26.23
C ASP A 35 8.43 -14.05 -25.51
N VAL A 36 8.03 -13.25 -24.52
CA VAL A 36 6.81 -13.45 -23.73
C VAL A 36 5.73 -12.51 -24.24
N GLN A 37 4.47 -12.95 -24.28
CA GLN A 37 3.34 -12.11 -24.67
C GLN A 37 3.24 -10.83 -23.80
N PRO A 38 2.88 -9.67 -24.37
CA PRO A 38 2.69 -8.43 -23.62
C PRO A 38 1.55 -8.57 -22.59
N ASN A 39 1.89 -8.40 -21.31
CA ASN A 39 0.90 -8.40 -20.23
C ASN A 39 0.56 -6.98 -19.79
N ARG A 40 -0.68 -6.76 -19.36
CA ARG A 40 -1.11 -5.51 -18.72
C ARG A 40 -0.23 -5.20 -17.50
N GLY A 41 0.14 -3.93 -17.36
CA GLY A 41 1.02 -3.43 -16.30
C GLY A 41 2.52 -3.66 -16.56
N MET A 42 2.89 -4.31 -17.65
CA MET A 42 4.29 -4.55 -18.02
C MET A 42 4.96 -3.26 -18.49
N TRP A 43 6.16 -3.00 -18.01
CA TRP A 43 6.98 -1.88 -18.47
C TRP A 43 7.72 -2.25 -19.77
N VAL A 44 7.70 -1.32 -20.71
CA VAL A 44 8.25 -1.48 -22.06
C VAL A 44 9.05 -0.25 -22.46
N ASP A 45 10.06 -0.48 -23.30
CA ASP A 45 10.69 0.57 -24.10
C ASP A 45 10.20 0.40 -25.55
N PHE A 46 9.93 1.51 -26.22
CA PHE A 46 9.41 1.52 -27.58
C PHE A 46 9.84 2.80 -28.29
N GLU A 47 9.88 2.77 -29.61
CA GLU A 47 10.09 3.96 -30.42
C GLU A 47 8.72 4.56 -30.78
N ALA A 48 8.53 5.86 -30.52
CA ALA A 48 7.30 6.53 -30.85
C ALA A 48 7.33 7.02 -32.30
N GLN A 49 6.31 6.64 -33.07
CA GLN A 49 6.07 7.10 -34.42
C GLN A 49 4.66 7.69 -34.50
N GLU A 50 4.58 9.03 -34.42
CA GLU A 50 3.33 9.79 -34.35
C GLU A 50 2.43 9.36 -33.19
N ASN A 51 1.52 8.41 -33.42
CA ASN A 51 0.57 7.88 -32.45
C ASN A 51 0.74 6.37 -32.21
N ASN A 52 1.72 5.76 -32.88
CA ASN A 52 2.03 4.34 -32.77
C ASN A 52 3.36 4.12 -32.06
N ALA A 53 3.48 2.97 -31.42
CA ALA A 53 4.70 2.46 -30.83
C ALA A 53 5.24 1.34 -31.73
N ILE A 54 6.46 1.55 -32.25
CA ILE A 54 7.20 0.58 -33.06
C ILE A 54 8.37 0.04 -32.27
N GLY A 55 8.83 -1.17 -32.61
CA GLY A 55 9.95 -1.81 -31.92
C GLY A 55 9.76 -1.88 -30.40
N VAL A 56 8.72 -2.59 -29.95
CA VAL A 56 8.37 -2.67 -28.52
C VAL A 56 9.17 -3.77 -27.84
N TYR A 57 9.99 -3.39 -26.87
CA TYR A 57 10.81 -4.28 -26.07
C TYR A 57 10.37 -4.27 -24.61
N ARG A 58 10.52 -5.41 -23.93
CA ARG A 58 10.40 -5.46 -22.46
C ARG A 58 11.48 -4.59 -21.83
N ALA A 59 11.09 -3.68 -20.93
CA ALA A 59 12.05 -2.90 -20.16
C ALA A 59 12.74 -3.81 -19.13
N LEU A 60 13.94 -4.30 -19.44
CA LEU A 60 14.77 -5.06 -18.51
C LEU A 60 15.24 -4.11 -17.40
N GLY A 61 14.71 -4.27 -16.19
CA GLY A 61 15.10 -3.47 -15.00
C GLY A 61 13.98 -2.67 -14.34
N GLN A 62 12.80 -2.58 -14.96
CA GLN A 62 11.60 -2.07 -14.29
C GLN A 62 10.71 -3.26 -13.91
N ALA A 63 11.08 -3.94 -12.83
CA ALA A 63 10.19 -4.86 -12.14
C ALA A 63 8.84 -4.17 -11.97
N ALA A 64 7.77 -4.83 -12.43
CA ALA A 64 6.40 -4.35 -12.29
C ALA A 64 6.24 -3.81 -10.86
N SER A 65 6.17 -2.49 -10.74
CA SER A 65 5.72 -1.88 -9.51
C SER A 65 4.25 -2.24 -9.43
N ALA A 66 3.97 -3.42 -8.87
CA ALA A 66 2.67 -3.76 -8.32
C ALA A 66 2.19 -2.51 -7.57
N PRO A 67 0.90 -2.15 -7.67
CA PRO A 67 0.40 -0.90 -7.12
C PRO A 67 0.89 -0.80 -5.67
N ARG A 68 1.86 0.09 -5.47
CA ARG A 68 2.41 0.37 -4.15
C ARG A 68 1.31 1.17 -3.50
N GLY A 69 0.41 0.45 -2.83
CA GLY A 69 -0.63 1.02 -1.99
C GLY A 69 0.07 1.94 -1.00
N ASN A 70 0.07 3.22 -1.35
CA ASN A 70 0.63 4.27 -0.54
C ASN A 70 -0.23 4.40 0.71
N LYS A 71 0.41 4.18 1.87
CA LYS A 71 0.03 4.69 3.21
C LYS A 71 -1.24 3.99 3.77
N SER A 72 -1.29 3.38 4.95
CA SER A 72 -0.58 3.55 6.22
C SER A 72 -0.79 2.27 7.06
N LYS A 73 -0.06 1.19 6.76
CA LYS A 73 -0.21 -0.09 7.50
C LYS A 73 0.35 -0.05 8.93
N ALA A 74 1.22 0.92 9.24
CA ALA A 74 1.80 1.04 10.58
C ALA A 74 0.74 1.36 11.65
N ALA A 75 -0.17 2.29 11.37
CA ALA A 75 -1.24 2.63 12.31
C ALA A 75 -2.21 1.45 12.49
N ALA A 76 -2.63 0.79 11.42
CA ALA A 76 -3.55 -0.35 11.51
C ALA A 76 -2.95 -1.55 12.28
N THR A 77 -1.64 -1.82 12.13
CA THR A 77 -0.96 -2.88 12.89
C THR A 77 -0.75 -2.49 14.36
N LEU A 78 -0.43 -1.22 14.67
CA LEU A 78 -0.32 -0.75 16.06
C LEU A 78 -1.68 -0.77 16.78
N TRP A 79 -2.75 -0.32 16.13
CA TRP A 79 -4.11 -0.41 16.67
C TRP A 79 -4.59 -1.85 16.82
N GLY A 80 -4.34 -2.71 15.83
CA GLY A 80 -4.68 -4.14 15.90
C GLY A 80 -3.87 -4.89 16.95
N ALA A 81 -2.61 -4.53 17.19
CA ALA A 81 -1.78 -5.12 18.24
C ALA A 81 -2.22 -4.65 19.64
N PHE A 82 -2.59 -3.37 19.80
CA PHE A 82 -3.10 -2.85 21.07
C PHE A 82 -4.48 -3.42 21.44
N LEU A 83 -5.39 -3.60 20.46
CA LEU A 83 -6.71 -4.21 20.71
C LEU A 83 -6.69 -5.75 20.72
N GLY A 84 -5.75 -6.39 20.02
CA GLY A 84 -5.73 -7.85 19.83
C GLY A 84 -4.72 -8.62 20.67
N GLY A 85 -3.58 -8.04 21.05
CA GLY A 85 -2.43 -8.79 21.57
C GLY A 85 -2.46 -9.10 23.07
N LEU A 86 -2.96 -8.18 23.90
CA LEU A 86 -2.96 -8.34 25.37
C LEU A 86 -4.30 -8.85 25.94
N GLY A 87 -5.40 -8.66 25.21
CA GLY A 87 -6.72 -9.15 25.62
C GLY A 87 -6.89 -10.64 25.33
N ALA A 88 -6.50 -11.10 24.13
CA ALA A 88 -6.83 -12.45 23.69
C ALA A 88 -6.20 -13.55 24.56
N HIS A 89 -4.95 -13.38 25.03
CA HIS A 89 -4.26 -14.45 25.75
C HIS A 89 -4.79 -14.68 27.18
N LYS A 90 -5.23 -13.64 27.90
CA LYS A 90 -5.83 -13.78 29.25
C LYS A 90 -7.35 -13.95 29.22
N PHE A 91 -8.02 -13.52 28.14
CA PHE A 91 -9.43 -13.85 27.88
C PHE A 91 -9.61 -15.34 27.58
N TYR A 92 -8.61 -15.96 26.93
CA TYR A 92 -8.62 -17.39 26.61
C TYR A 92 -8.53 -18.31 27.84
N MET A 93 -8.06 -17.81 28.99
CA MET A 93 -7.98 -18.58 30.25
C MET A 93 -9.20 -18.42 31.16
N GLY A 94 -10.31 -17.84 30.68
CA GLY A 94 -11.60 -17.84 31.40
C GLY A 94 -11.71 -16.87 32.60
N SER A 95 -10.70 -16.02 32.85
CA SER A 95 -10.73 -15.00 33.91
C SER A 95 -10.86 -13.57 33.37
N TRP A 96 -11.82 -13.38 32.45
CA TRP A 96 -12.17 -12.12 31.81
C TRP A 96 -12.44 -10.93 32.77
N GLY A 97 -12.91 -11.20 33.99
CA GLY A 97 -13.19 -10.16 34.99
C GLY A 97 -11.96 -9.37 35.43
N TRP A 98 -10.81 -10.03 35.64
CA TRP A 98 -9.59 -9.34 36.07
C TRP A 98 -9.00 -8.44 34.98
N GLY A 99 -9.11 -8.84 33.71
CA GLY A 99 -8.62 -8.03 32.58
C GLY A 99 -9.36 -6.69 32.44
N ILE A 100 -10.68 -6.69 32.67
CA ILE A 100 -11.51 -5.48 32.68
C ILE A 100 -11.19 -4.60 33.90
N VAL A 101 -10.99 -5.21 35.08
CA VAL A 101 -10.55 -4.46 36.27
C VAL A 101 -9.21 -3.77 36.00
N TYR A 102 -8.21 -4.46 35.43
CA TYR A 102 -6.92 -3.83 35.09
C TYR A 102 -7.04 -2.71 34.05
N LEU A 103 -7.87 -2.86 33.01
CA LEU A 103 -8.08 -1.81 32.01
C LEU A 103 -8.79 -0.58 32.60
N LEU A 104 -9.81 -0.78 33.43
CA LEU A 104 -10.52 0.31 34.11
C LEU A 104 -9.64 0.97 35.16
N THR A 105 -8.86 0.20 35.94
CA THR A 105 -7.89 0.77 36.87
C THR A 105 -6.81 1.54 36.13
N CYS A 106 -6.32 1.07 34.99
CA CYS A 106 -5.34 1.82 34.20
C CYS A 106 -5.92 3.13 33.63
N TRP A 107 -7.17 3.09 33.13
CA TRP A 107 -7.88 4.28 32.64
C TRP A 107 -8.21 5.30 33.74
N LEU A 108 -8.44 4.86 34.98
CA LEU A 108 -8.74 5.73 36.13
C LEU A 108 -7.48 6.18 36.89
N TYR A 109 -6.42 5.39 36.89
CA TYR A 109 -5.21 5.68 37.65
C TYR A 109 -4.32 6.72 36.95
N ILE A 110 -4.26 6.71 35.61
CA ILE A 110 -3.56 7.73 34.82
C ILE A 110 -4.08 9.15 35.13
N PRO A 111 -5.40 9.44 35.10
CA PRO A 111 -5.91 10.76 35.46
C PRO A 111 -5.74 11.08 36.96
N PHE A 112 -5.73 10.08 37.85
CA PHE A 112 -5.50 10.31 39.28
C PHE A 112 -4.08 10.81 39.57
N ILE A 113 -3.05 10.28 38.88
CA ILE A 113 -1.66 10.75 39.05
C ILE A 113 -1.49 12.17 38.50
N THR A 114 -2.04 12.47 37.33
CA THR A 114 -1.92 13.82 36.74
C THR A 114 -2.62 14.87 37.61
N GLN A 115 -3.71 14.50 38.27
CA GLN A 115 -4.44 15.39 39.18
C GLN A 115 -3.75 15.52 40.56
N SER A 116 -3.10 14.46 41.05
CA SER A 116 -2.30 14.46 42.28
C SER A 116 -1.03 15.34 42.18
N MET A 117 -0.37 15.38 41.03
CA MET A 117 0.79 16.27 40.82
C MET A 117 0.41 17.74 40.57
N GLY A 118 -0.86 18.02 40.24
CA GLY A 118 -1.36 19.38 40.00
C GLY A 118 -1.84 20.14 41.24
N SER A 119 -2.03 19.49 42.40
CA SER A 119 -2.65 20.13 43.57
C SER A 119 -1.66 20.68 44.63
N ASN A 120 -0.34 20.56 44.44
CA ASN A 120 0.66 21.02 45.42
C ASN A 120 1.21 22.44 45.16
N THR A 121 0.44 23.31 44.49
CA THR A 121 0.93 24.67 44.20
C THR A 121 -0.03 25.81 44.52
N LYS A 122 -1.02 25.64 45.41
CA LYS A 122 -1.74 26.79 46.01
C LYS A 122 -2.24 26.46 47.41
N HIS A 123 -1.48 26.80 48.44
CA HIS A 123 -1.98 27.46 49.66
C HIS A 123 -0.77 27.93 50.48
N GLY A 124 -0.16 29.03 50.01
CA GLY A 124 0.61 29.94 50.84
C GLY A 124 -0.13 31.27 50.86
N VAL A 125 -0.97 31.47 51.88
CA VAL A 125 -1.38 32.76 52.43
C VAL A 125 -1.43 32.58 53.94
#